data_AF-A0A6A6FER2-F1
#
_entry.id   AF-A0A6A6FER2-F1
#
_cell.length_a   1.000
_cell.length_b   1.000
_cell.length_c   1.000
_cell.angle_alpha   90.00
_cell.angle_beta   90.00
_cell.angle_gamma   90.00
#
_symmetry.space_group_name_H-M   'P 1'
#
loop_
_entity.id
_entity.type
_entity.pdbx_description
1 polymer ?
#
loop_
_entity_poly.entity_id
_entity_poly.type
_entity_poly.pdbx_seq_one_letter_code
_entity_poly.pdbx_strand_id
1 'polypeptide(L)'
;NIDDAASSAEDSEAADSESEGSIATSQASSTNPRKQKKRNDPDAFATSITKILSTKLSTAKRQDPVLSRSKSAFEANKALADSKLEVKARAQIKSEKRAALEKGRVKDVLGLETAEVDTGAVLEEEKRLKKTAQRGVVFMFNAVRKAQISAEEERRRLQGEGVVGMKKREERVNEMSKQGFLDLISSGG
;
A
#
# COMPACT_ATOMS: atom_id res chain seq x y z
N ASN A 1 34.16 -23.06 24.89
CA ASN A 1 33.90 -21.70 24.38
C ASN A 1 32.43 -21.62 23.99
N ILE A 2 31.66 -21.03 24.91
CA ILE A 2 30.38 -20.32 24.75
C ILE A 2 29.19 -21.14 24.22
N ASP A 3 28.53 -21.76 25.20
CA ASP A 3 27.07 -21.87 25.30
C ASP A 3 26.48 -20.47 25.59
N ASP A 4 25.37 -20.10 24.93
CA ASP A 4 24.54 -18.95 25.33
C ASP A 4 23.05 -19.33 25.22
N ALA A 5 22.61 -20.12 26.19
CA ALA A 5 21.21 -20.33 26.50
C ALA A 5 20.77 -19.21 27.46
N ALA A 6 20.20 -18.15 26.90
CA ALA A 6 19.69 -17.03 27.70
C ALA A 6 18.36 -17.42 28.37
N SER A 7 18.48 -17.77 29.66
CA SER A 7 17.40 -17.84 30.63
C SER A 7 16.85 -16.43 30.94
N SER A 8 15.58 -16.17 30.62
CA SER A 8 14.86 -15.01 31.16
C SER A 8 13.88 -15.50 32.21
N ALA A 9 14.36 -15.52 33.45
CA ALA A 9 13.57 -15.71 34.66
C ALA A 9 12.94 -14.38 35.11
N GLU A 10 11.74 -14.49 35.70
CA GLU A 10 11.07 -13.53 36.60
C GLU A 10 10.52 -12.26 35.90
N ASP A 11 9.21 -12.03 35.91
CA ASP A 11 8.51 -11.55 37.10
C ASP A 11 7.03 -11.95 37.09
N SER A 12 6.63 -12.74 38.08
CA SER A 12 5.25 -13.11 38.35
C SER A 12 4.65 -12.04 39.25
N GLU A 13 3.98 -11.06 38.64
CA GLU A 13 3.22 -10.04 39.35
C GLU A 13 2.13 -10.70 40.21
N ALA A 14 2.33 -10.60 41.51
CA ALA A 14 1.42 -11.07 42.53
C ALA A 14 0.09 -10.31 42.39
N ALA A 15 -0.98 -11.06 42.09
CA ALA A 15 -2.34 -10.56 42.18
C ALA A 15 -2.67 -10.31 43.66
N ASP A 16 -2.44 -9.08 44.12
CA ASP A 16 -2.90 -8.57 45.39
C ASP A 16 -4.43 -8.44 45.36
N SER A 17 -5.10 -9.54 45.73
CA SER A 17 -6.55 -9.60 45.91
C SER A 17 -6.89 -9.09 47.31
N GLU A 18 -6.79 -7.78 47.51
CA GLU A 18 -7.30 -7.14 48.72
C GLU A 18 -8.83 -7.24 48.75
N SER A 19 -9.29 -8.08 49.67
CA SER A 19 -10.68 -8.32 50.01
C SER A 19 -11.23 -7.06 50.69
N GLU A 20 -11.97 -6.24 49.96
CA GLU A 20 -12.80 -5.18 50.55
C GLU A 20 -13.94 -5.84 51.33
N GLY A 21 -13.69 -6.03 52.62
CA GLY A 21 -14.62 -6.54 53.60
C GLY A 21 -15.91 -5.73 53.61
N SER A 22 -17.02 -6.43 53.44
CA SER A 22 -18.37 -5.94 53.68
C SER A 22 -18.51 -5.43 55.11
N ILE A 23 -18.36 -4.12 55.34
CA ILE A 23 -18.82 -3.46 56.57
C ILE A 23 -20.35 -3.33 56.50
N ALA A 24 -20.99 -4.38 56.99
CA ALA A 24 -22.38 -4.37 57.36
C ALA A 24 -22.52 -3.66 58.72
N THR A 25 -23.36 -2.61 58.73
CA THR A 25 -24.15 -2.10 59.86
C THR A 25 -23.48 -1.93 61.24
N SER A 26 -23.40 -0.67 61.66
CA SER A 26 -23.76 -0.31 63.03
C SER A 26 -24.54 1.01 63.02
N GLN A 27 -25.87 0.91 63.08
CA GLN A 27 -26.73 1.98 63.58
C GLN A 27 -26.26 2.33 65.00
N ALA A 28 -25.76 3.55 65.17
CA ALA A 28 -25.59 4.16 66.48
C ALA A 28 -26.12 5.59 66.39
N SER A 29 -27.31 5.75 66.94
CA SER A 29 -27.96 7.01 67.25
C SER A 29 -27.08 7.85 68.18
N SER A 30 -26.43 8.88 67.63
CA SER A 30 -25.88 9.97 68.42
C SER A 30 -26.37 11.30 67.86
N THR A 31 -27.41 11.83 68.49
CA THR A 31 -27.90 13.19 68.31
C THR A 31 -26.84 14.17 68.79
N ASN A 32 -25.95 14.59 67.90
CA ASN A 32 -25.08 15.73 68.15
C ASN A 32 -25.28 16.74 67.01
N PRO A 33 -25.84 17.94 67.27
CA PRO A 33 -26.04 18.93 66.22
C PRO A 33 -24.68 19.44 65.75
N ARG A 34 -24.18 18.85 64.66
CA ARG A 34 -23.00 19.38 63.97
C ARG A 34 -23.36 20.79 63.49
N LYS A 35 -22.77 21.81 64.13
CA LYS A 35 -22.82 23.19 63.63
C LYS A 35 -22.41 23.16 62.17
N GLN A 36 -23.34 23.48 61.28
CA GLN A 36 -23.08 23.66 59.86
C GLN A 36 -21.98 24.73 59.76
N LYS A 37 -20.74 24.30 59.46
CA LYS A 37 -19.64 25.24 59.24
C LYS A 37 -20.06 26.12 58.08
N LYS A 38 -20.08 27.43 58.33
CA LYS A 38 -20.38 28.41 57.28
C LYS A 38 -19.42 28.10 56.13
N ARG A 39 -19.99 28.02 54.92
CA ARG A 39 -19.33 27.47 53.72
C ARG A 39 -18.12 28.28 53.20
N ASN A 40 -17.54 29.17 54.02
CA ASN A 40 -16.43 30.02 53.63
C ASN A 40 -15.56 30.42 54.84
N ASP A 41 -14.97 29.44 55.53
CA ASP A 41 -13.90 29.69 56.49
C ASP A 41 -12.55 29.65 55.73
N PRO A 42 -11.83 30.79 55.56
CA PRO A 42 -10.60 30.84 54.77
C PRO A 42 -9.50 29.94 55.35
N ASP A 43 -9.49 29.72 56.65
CA ASP A 43 -8.53 28.84 57.32
C ASP A 43 -8.76 27.35 56.98
N ALA A 44 -10.02 26.91 56.87
CA ALA A 44 -10.32 25.54 56.46
C ALA A 44 -9.92 25.28 55.00
N PHE A 45 -10.13 26.28 54.13
CA PHE A 45 -9.68 26.27 52.74
C PHE A 45 -8.16 26.20 52.64
N ALA A 46 -7.43 27.09 53.34
CA ALA A 46 -5.97 27.09 53.40
C ALA A 46 -5.42 25.76 53.95
N THR A 47 -6.06 25.18 54.96
CA THR A 47 -5.67 23.88 55.51
C THR A 47 -5.88 22.75 54.50
N SER A 48 -6.98 22.76 53.74
CA SER A 48 -7.22 21.78 52.68
C SER A 48 -6.23 21.91 51.52
N ILE A 49 -5.87 23.13 51.12
CA ILE A 49 -4.84 23.38 50.11
C ILE A 49 -3.49 22.88 50.61
N THR A 50 -3.12 23.19 51.84
CA THR A 50 -1.86 22.72 52.44
C THR A 50 -1.81 21.19 52.48
N LYS A 51 -2.92 20.55 52.86
CA LYS A 51 -3.05 19.10 52.86
C LYS A 51 -2.90 18.51 51.45
N ILE A 52 -3.55 19.09 50.44
CA ILE A 52 -3.45 18.68 49.03
C ILE A 52 -2.01 18.84 48.52
N LEU A 53 -1.34 19.95 48.82
CA LEU A 53 0.05 20.22 48.42
C LEU A 53 1.06 19.31 49.15
N SER A 54 0.78 18.92 50.39
CA SER A 54 1.65 18.02 51.19
C SER A 54 1.52 16.53 50.83
N THR A 55 0.53 16.14 50.03
CA THR A 55 0.42 14.74 49.56
C THR A 55 1.52 14.42 48.54
N LYS A 56 2.20 13.28 48.74
CA LYS A 56 3.28 12.82 47.85
C LYS A 56 2.71 12.40 46.49
N LEU A 57 3.15 13.04 45.40
CA LEU A 57 2.85 12.58 44.05
C LEU A 57 3.68 11.34 43.70
N SER A 58 3.05 10.40 42.97
CA SER A 58 3.74 9.29 42.29
C SER A 58 4.87 9.84 41.40
N THR A 59 5.99 9.12 41.30
CA THR A 59 7.21 9.52 40.58
C THR A 59 6.93 10.01 39.15
N ALA A 60 6.03 9.35 38.42
CA ALA A 60 5.62 9.74 37.06
C ALA A 60 4.92 11.11 37.00
N LYS A 61 4.23 11.51 38.07
CA LYS A 61 3.46 12.77 38.16
C LYS A 61 4.27 13.93 38.76
N ARG A 62 5.53 13.70 39.17
CA ARG A 62 6.40 14.72 39.79
C ARG A 62 6.98 15.75 38.80
N GLN A 63 6.99 15.43 37.51
CA GLN A 63 7.50 16.34 36.48
C GLN A 63 6.63 17.60 36.38
N ASP A 64 5.30 17.45 36.47
CA ASP A 64 4.35 18.58 36.46
C ASP A 64 3.32 18.44 37.60
N PRO A 65 3.64 18.90 38.82
CA PRO A 65 2.79 18.74 40.00
C PRO A 65 1.50 19.58 39.95
N VAL A 66 1.45 20.62 39.11
CA VAL A 66 0.29 21.52 38.97
C VAL A 66 -0.74 20.93 37.98
N LEU A 67 -0.28 20.47 36.81
CA LEU A 67 -1.14 19.90 35.76
C LEU A 67 -1.61 18.48 36.10
N SER A 68 -0.82 17.69 36.82
CA SER A 68 -1.19 16.30 37.18
C SER A 68 -2.38 16.17 38.14
N ARG A 69 -2.77 17.26 38.81
CA ARG A 69 -3.90 17.28 39.76
C ARG A 69 -5.21 17.72 39.11
N SER A 70 -5.17 18.34 37.93
CA SER A 70 -6.38 18.76 37.25
C SER A 70 -6.98 17.58 36.47
N LYS A 71 -8.28 17.37 36.63
CA LYS A 71 -9.01 16.30 35.91
C LYS A 71 -8.99 16.54 34.40
N SER A 72 -9.12 17.80 33.98
CA SER A 72 -9.09 18.18 32.57
C SER A 72 -7.75 17.89 31.89
N ALA A 73 -6.61 18.14 32.55
CA ALA A 73 -5.31 17.81 31.97
C ALA A 73 -5.08 16.29 31.92
N PHE A 74 -5.58 15.53 32.89
CA PHE A 74 -5.52 14.08 32.86
C PHE A 74 -6.35 13.49 31.71
N GLU A 75 -7.57 13.96 31.51
CA GLU A 75 -8.44 13.55 30.40
C GLU A 75 -7.84 13.92 29.05
N ALA A 76 -7.25 15.12 28.92
CA ALA A 76 -6.55 15.53 27.70
C ALA A 76 -5.34 14.64 27.40
N ASN A 77 -4.49 14.34 28.39
CA ASN A 77 -3.34 13.47 28.20
C ASN A 77 -3.75 12.04 27.85
N LYS A 78 -4.84 11.54 28.47
CA LYS A 78 -5.41 10.24 28.15
C LYS A 78 -5.93 10.20 26.71
N ALA A 79 -6.70 11.20 26.28
CA ALA A 79 -7.17 11.30 24.90
C ALA A 79 -6.01 11.40 23.88
N LEU A 80 -4.92 12.08 24.22
CA LEU A 80 -3.71 12.13 23.40
C LEU A 80 -2.98 10.77 23.34
N ALA A 81 -2.94 10.03 24.43
CA ALA A 81 -2.38 8.68 24.44
C ALA A 81 -3.25 7.71 23.61
N ASP A 82 -4.57 7.76 23.82
CA ASP A 82 -5.54 6.92 23.12
C ASP A 82 -5.51 7.19 21.61
N SER A 83 -5.49 8.46 21.18
CA SER A 83 -5.36 8.81 19.75
C SER A 83 -4.07 8.28 19.10
N LYS A 84 -2.94 8.29 19.82
CA LYS A 84 -1.68 7.71 19.33
C LYS A 84 -1.79 6.19 19.17
N LEU A 85 -2.45 5.51 20.11
CA LEU A 85 -2.69 4.08 20.04
C LEU A 85 -3.65 3.72 18.90
N GLU A 86 -4.71 4.51 18.71
CA GLU A 86 -5.66 4.35 17.60
C GLU A 86 -4.98 4.49 16.23
N VAL A 87 -4.08 5.47 16.07
CA VAL A 87 -3.33 5.66 14.82
C VAL A 87 -2.44 4.44 14.54
N LYS A 88 -1.75 3.92 15.55
CA LYS A 88 -0.91 2.71 15.41
C LYS A 88 -1.77 1.49 15.05
N ALA A 89 -2.88 1.28 15.73
CA ALA A 89 -3.81 0.19 15.44
C ALA A 89 -4.37 0.28 14.02
N ARG A 90 -4.78 1.48 13.58
CA ARG A 90 -5.25 1.70 12.20
C ARG A 90 -4.17 1.45 11.16
N ALA A 91 -2.92 1.81 11.44
CA ALA A 91 -1.80 1.54 10.55
C ALA A 91 -1.54 0.02 10.42
N GLN A 92 -1.57 -0.71 11.53
CA GLN A 92 -1.45 -2.17 11.54
C GLN A 92 -2.58 -2.83 10.73
N ILE A 93 -3.84 -2.47 10.98
CA ILE A 93 -4.99 -2.99 10.21
C ILE A 93 -4.84 -2.72 8.71
N LYS A 94 -4.35 -1.53 8.32
CA LYS A 94 -4.09 -1.22 6.91
C LYS A 94 -2.98 -2.09 6.32
N SER A 95 -1.90 -2.32 7.07
CA SER A 95 -0.80 -3.16 6.63
C SER A 95 -1.22 -4.63 6.47
N GLU A 96 -2.02 -5.16 7.39
CA GLU A 96 -2.58 -6.52 7.33
C GLU A 96 -3.54 -6.68 6.15
N LYS A 97 -4.43 -5.70 5.93
CA LYS A 97 -5.31 -5.68 4.76
C LYS A 97 -4.51 -5.67 3.46
N ARG A 98 -3.43 -4.88 3.40
CA ARG A 98 -2.56 -4.83 2.23
C ARG A 98 -1.85 -6.18 2.04
N ALA A 99 -1.30 -6.78 3.09
CA ALA A 99 -0.68 -8.09 3.04
C ALA A 99 -1.66 -9.18 2.60
N ALA A 100 -2.92 -9.14 3.07
CA ALA A 100 -3.97 -10.06 2.65
C ALA A 100 -4.33 -9.91 1.17
N LEU A 101 -4.39 -8.68 0.65
CA LEU A 101 -4.60 -8.41 -0.78
C LEU A 101 -3.38 -8.77 -1.64
N GLU A 102 -2.20 -8.83 -1.04
CA GLU A 102 -0.95 -9.20 -1.71
C GLU A 102 -0.71 -10.73 -1.66
N LYS A 103 -1.32 -11.43 -0.70
CA LYS A 103 -1.29 -12.90 -0.60
C LYS A 103 -2.01 -13.52 -1.80
N GLY A 104 -1.23 -13.86 -2.83
CA GLY A 104 -1.71 -14.43 -4.10
C GLY A 104 -1.54 -13.52 -5.31
N ARG A 105 -1.12 -12.25 -5.13
CA ARG A 105 -0.74 -11.38 -6.26
C ARG A 105 0.73 -11.60 -6.59
N VAL A 106 1.01 -12.18 -7.76
CA VAL A 106 2.36 -12.16 -8.33
C VAL A 106 2.66 -10.73 -8.78
N LYS A 107 3.38 -9.98 -7.94
CA LYS A 107 3.79 -8.59 -8.24
C LYS A 107 4.88 -8.55 -9.31
N ASP A 108 5.72 -9.57 -9.33
CA ASP A 108 6.88 -9.63 -10.21
C ASP A 108 6.59 -10.52 -11.43
N VAL A 109 5.93 -9.93 -12.43
CA VAL A 109 5.65 -10.59 -13.72
C VAL A 109 6.81 -10.49 -14.71
N LEU A 110 7.80 -9.65 -14.42
CA LEU A 110 8.94 -9.34 -15.30
C LEU A 110 10.30 -9.67 -14.66
N GLY A 111 10.32 -10.21 -13.44
CA GLY A 111 11.54 -10.57 -12.71
C GLY A 111 12.33 -9.36 -12.18
N LEU A 112 11.74 -8.17 -12.05
CA LEU A 112 12.46 -6.96 -11.64
C LEU A 112 12.94 -6.98 -10.18
N GLU A 113 12.27 -7.73 -9.30
CA GLU A 113 12.66 -7.80 -7.88
C GLU A 113 13.48 -9.06 -7.56
N THR A 114 13.54 -10.01 -8.49
CA THR A 114 14.34 -11.24 -8.34
C THR A 114 15.75 -11.01 -8.89
N ALA A 115 16.75 -10.98 -7.99
CA ALA A 115 18.15 -10.72 -8.33
C ALA A 115 18.81 -11.78 -9.26
N GLU A 116 18.11 -12.88 -9.54
CA GLU A 116 18.60 -13.99 -10.36
C GLU A 116 18.34 -13.80 -11.86
N VAL A 117 17.40 -12.93 -12.25
CA VAL A 117 17.09 -12.67 -13.66
C VAL A 117 17.67 -11.32 -14.04
N ASP A 118 18.66 -11.33 -14.92
CA ASP A 118 19.27 -10.11 -15.45
C ASP A 118 18.26 -9.42 -16.40
N THR A 119 17.37 -8.63 -15.81
CA THR A 119 16.24 -7.97 -16.51
C THR A 119 16.69 -7.10 -17.69
N GLY A 120 17.94 -6.61 -17.66
CA GLY A 120 18.56 -5.92 -18.78
C GLY A 120 18.65 -6.82 -20.02
N ALA A 121 19.09 -8.07 -19.87
CA ALA A 121 19.26 -9.02 -20.97
C ALA A 121 17.91 -9.38 -21.62
N VAL A 122 16.88 -9.64 -20.82
CA VAL A 122 15.53 -9.98 -21.32
C VAL A 122 14.92 -8.82 -22.10
N LEU A 123 15.06 -7.58 -21.60
CA LEU A 123 14.57 -6.38 -22.29
C LEU A 123 15.35 -6.09 -23.58
N GLU A 124 16.63 -6.40 -23.63
CA GLU A 124 17.42 -6.31 -24.86
C GLU A 124 16.98 -7.32 -25.91
N GLU A 125 16.75 -8.57 -25.51
CA GLU A 125 16.24 -9.62 -26.39
C GLU A 125 14.85 -9.27 -26.94
N GLU A 126 13.95 -8.75 -26.10
CA GLU A 126 12.63 -8.27 -26.53
C GLU A 126 12.75 -7.15 -27.57
N LYS A 127 13.61 -6.15 -27.33
CA LYS A 127 13.87 -5.07 -28.28
C LYS A 127 14.45 -5.57 -29.59
N ARG A 128 15.31 -6.60 -29.55
CA ARG A 128 15.87 -7.23 -30.76
C ARG A 128 14.76 -7.92 -31.56
N LEU A 129 13.92 -8.73 -30.91
CA LEU A 129 12.80 -9.43 -31.54
C LEU A 129 11.78 -8.45 -32.15
N LYS A 130 11.44 -7.38 -31.43
CA LYS A 130 10.56 -6.31 -31.93
C LYS A 130 11.12 -5.65 -33.19
N LYS A 131 12.42 -5.34 -33.22
CA LYS A 131 13.07 -4.76 -34.42
C LYS A 131 13.09 -5.73 -35.58
N THR A 132 13.31 -7.03 -35.35
CA THR A 132 13.26 -8.05 -36.40
C THR A 132 11.85 -8.17 -37.00
N ALA A 133 10.82 -8.22 -36.17
CA ALA A 133 9.43 -8.23 -36.65
C ALA A 133 9.06 -6.94 -37.40
N GLN A 134 9.47 -5.78 -36.88
CA GLN A 134 9.24 -4.49 -37.54
C GLN A 134 9.92 -4.44 -38.91
N ARG A 135 11.15 -4.95 -39.04
CA ARG A 135 11.83 -5.05 -40.34
C ARG A 135 11.06 -5.93 -41.32
N GLY A 136 10.49 -7.04 -40.86
CA GLY A 136 9.62 -7.89 -41.69
C GLY A 136 8.37 -7.15 -42.20
N VAL A 137 7.68 -6.41 -41.31
CA VAL A 137 6.50 -5.62 -41.69
C VAL A 137 6.86 -4.50 -42.67
N VAL A 138 7.97 -3.80 -42.43
CA VAL A 138 8.44 -2.72 -43.32
C VAL A 138 8.85 -3.28 -44.69
N PHE A 139 9.52 -4.43 -44.73
CA PHE A 139 9.87 -5.11 -45.97
C PHE A 139 8.62 -5.47 -46.77
N MET A 140 7.63 -6.10 -46.13
CA MET A 140 6.37 -6.49 -46.78
C MET A 140 5.58 -5.28 -47.26
N PHE A 141 5.50 -4.22 -46.46
CA PHE A 141 4.82 -2.97 -46.84
C PHE A 141 5.47 -2.31 -48.06
N ASN A 142 6.80 -2.27 -48.08
CA ASN A 142 7.54 -1.72 -49.22
C ASN A 142 7.41 -2.61 -50.47
N ALA A 143 7.36 -3.94 -50.31
CA ALA A 143 7.12 -4.87 -51.41
C ALA A 143 5.73 -4.70 -52.02
N VAL A 144 4.68 -4.64 -51.19
CA VAL A 144 3.30 -4.40 -51.63
C VAL A 144 3.18 -3.04 -52.34
N ARG A 145 3.77 -1.99 -51.77
CA ARG A 145 3.75 -0.66 -52.38
C ARG A 145 4.46 -0.62 -53.73
N LYS A 146 5.62 -1.28 -53.85
CA LYS A 146 6.33 -1.41 -55.14
C LYS A 146 5.49 -2.16 -56.17
N ALA A 147 4.88 -3.27 -55.77
CA ALA A 147 4.02 -4.07 -56.66
C ALA A 147 2.76 -3.30 -57.12
N GLN A 148 2.18 -2.48 -56.25
CA GLN A 148 1.04 -1.61 -56.61
C GLN A 148 1.45 -0.56 -57.64
N ILE A 149 2.56 0.14 -57.40
CA ILE A 149 3.06 1.17 -58.31
C ILE A 149 3.45 0.57 -59.66
N SER A 150 4.12 -0.60 -59.69
CA SER A 150 4.44 -1.28 -60.94
C SER A 150 3.20 -1.73 -61.71
N ALA A 151 2.18 -2.24 -61.01
CA ALA A 151 0.90 -2.61 -61.64
C ALA A 151 0.15 -1.39 -62.20
N GLU A 152 0.21 -0.23 -61.53
CA GLU A 152 -0.35 1.02 -62.03
C GLU A 152 0.41 1.54 -63.27
N GLU A 153 1.75 1.46 -63.26
CA GLU A 153 2.59 1.83 -64.41
C GLU A 153 2.34 0.92 -65.61
N GLU A 154 2.25 -0.39 -65.41
CA GLU A 154 1.92 -1.36 -66.46
C GLU A 154 0.51 -1.13 -67.00
N ARG A 155 -0.48 -0.89 -66.14
CA ARG A 155 -1.85 -0.54 -66.57
C ARG A 155 -1.86 0.74 -67.40
N ARG A 156 -1.09 1.77 -67.00
CA ARG A 156 -0.99 3.03 -67.76
C ARG A 156 -0.34 2.83 -69.13
N ARG A 157 0.69 1.98 -69.22
CA ARG A 157 1.33 1.61 -70.50
C ARG A 157 0.35 0.86 -71.42
N LEU A 158 -0.34 -0.14 -70.89
CA LEU A 158 -1.32 -0.94 -71.64
C LEU A 158 -2.55 -0.15 -72.07
N GLN A 159 -3.00 0.83 -71.28
CA GLN A 159 -4.05 1.77 -71.68
C GLN A 159 -3.60 2.66 -72.85
N GLY A 160 -2.32 3.04 -72.90
CA GLY A 160 -1.72 3.75 -74.04
C GLY A 160 -1.65 2.90 -75.32
N GLU A 161 -1.57 1.57 -75.18
CA GLU A 161 -1.53 0.62 -76.30
C GLU A 161 -2.92 0.21 -76.83
N GLY A 162 -4.02 0.67 -76.20
CA GLY A 162 -5.36 0.67 -76.79
C GLY A 162 -5.96 -0.71 -77.13
N VAL A 163 -5.61 -1.78 -76.40
CA VAL A 163 -6.08 -3.14 -76.69
C VAL A 163 -7.42 -3.44 -76.01
N VAL A 164 -8.46 -3.68 -76.81
CA VAL A 164 -9.84 -3.93 -76.35
C VAL A 164 -10.02 -5.38 -75.86
N GLY A 165 -10.50 -5.58 -74.63
CA GLY A 165 -10.74 -6.91 -74.04
C GLY A 165 -10.26 -7.11 -72.59
N MET A 166 -9.94 -6.03 -71.89
CA MET A 166 -9.14 -6.04 -70.66
C MET A 166 -9.74 -6.84 -69.48
N LYS A 167 -11.06 -6.81 -69.25
CA LYS A 167 -11.66 -7.37 -68.01
C LYS A 167 -11.35 -8.85 -67.72
N LYS A 168 -11.48 -9.75 -68.70
CA LYS A 168 -11.23 -11.20 -68.50
C LYS A 168 -9.74 -11.54 -68.40
N ARG A 169 -8.87 -10.75 -69.04
CA ARG A 169 -7.41 -10.91 -68.95
C ARG A 169 -6.90 -10.32 -67.63
N GLU A 170 -7.46 -9.21 -67.17
CA GLU A 170 -7.17 -8.58 -65.88
C GLU A 170 -7.48 -9.51 -64.70
N GLU A 171 -8.63 -10.20 -64.70
CA GLU A 171 -8.98 -11.14 -63.62
C GLU A 171 -7.98 -12.29 -63.49
N ARG A 172 -7.60 -12.92 -64.62
CA ARG A 172 -6.59 -13.99 -64.63
C ARG A 172 -5.19 -13.51 -64.28
N VAL A 173 -4.80 -12.33 -64.75
CA VAL A 173 -3.50 -11.73 -64.40
C VAL A 173 -3.47 -11.35 -62.93
N ASN A 174 -4.58 -10.89 -62.35
CA ASN A 174 -4.67 -10.61 -60.91
C ASN A 174 -4.52 -11.88 -60.06
N GLU A 175 -5.08 -13.01 -60.49
CA GLU A 175 -4.91 -14.30 -59.80
C GLU A 175 -3.46 -14.80 -59.86
N MET A 176 -2.85 -14.76 -61.05
CA MET A 176 -1.45 -15.15 -61.26
C MET A 176 -0.48 -14.18 -60.58
N SER A 177 -0.81 -12.88 -60.52
CA SER A 177 -0.02 -11.86 -59.86
C SER A 177 -0.02 -12.04 -58.34
N LYS A 178 -1.14 -12.45 -57.73
CA LYS A 178 -1.19 -12.76 -56.28
C LYS A 178 -0.35 -13.97 -55.91
N GLN A 179 -0.36 -15.02 -56.73
CA GLN A 179 0.44 -16.22 -56.51
C GLN A 179 1.93 -15.98 -56.81
N GLY A 180 2.25 -15.30 -57.91
CA GLY A 180 3.63 -14.92 -58.25
C GLY A 180 4.24 -13.95 -57.25
N PHE A 181 3.43 -13.07 -56.63
CA PHE A 181 3.87 -12.21 -55.54
C PHE A 181 4.28 -12.99 -54.29
N LEU A 182 3.51 -14.01 -53.90
CA LEU A 182 3.86 -14.89 -52.77
C LEU A 182 5.12 -15.71 -53.06
N ASP A 183 5.29 -16.16 -54.30
CA ASP A 183 6.46 -16.92 -54.71
C ASP A 183 7.73 -16.05 -54.72
N LEU A 184 7.64 -14.80 -55.20
CA LEU A 184 8.75 -13.84 -55.16
C LEU A 184 9.17 -13.46 -53.72
N ILE A 185 8.22 -13.46 -52.79
CA ILE A 185 8.49 -13.24 -51.36
C ILE A 185 9.09 -14.48 -50.70
N SER A 186 8.62 -15.68 -51.07
CA SER A 186 9.13 -16.93 -50.50
C SER A 186 10.52 -17.30 -51.02
N SER A 187 10.83 -16.94 -52.27
CA SER A 187 12.12 -17.18 -52.92
C SER A 187 13.15 -16.06 -52.75
N GLY A 188 12.73 -14.87 -52.32
CA GLY A 188 13.58 -13.70 -52.08
C GLY A 188 14.12 -13.56 -50.65
N GLY A 189 14.04 -14.64 -49.85
CA GLY A 189 14.58 -14.72 -48.49
C GLY A 189 16.09 -14.96 -48.46
#